data_AF-A0A7V9MWG2-F1
#
_entry.id   AF-A0A7V9MWG2-F1
#
_cell.length_a   1.000
_cell.length_b   1.000
_cell.length_c   1.000
_cell.angle_alpha   90.00
_cell.angle_beta   90.00
_cell.angle_gamma   90.00
#
_symmetry.space_group_name_H-M   'P 1'
#
loop_
_entity.id
_entity.type
_entity.pdbx_description
1 polymer ?
#
loop_
_entity_poly.entity_id
_entity_poly.type
_entity_poly.pdbx_seq_one_letter_code
_entity_poly.pdbx_strand_id
1 'polypeptide(L)'
;MEQITRRKGLAMAVIGGAAVMAAGQARAVEAASDSQSLASLARAKGLTGFGNAIGGVGSPGSAFNDLGARQIQLRECNILVPENELKWTAVRPNPKDFNFYGADVLVDWAEQNGMKIRGHNLLWLRPDRNPDWLNNYNFGARPGAEAERLLREHVTTVCRRYGNRIFTWDVANEAIDPATGGMAFK
;
A
#
# COMPACT_ATOMS: atom_id res chain seq x y z
N MET A 1 -18.66 -17.27 52.57
CA MET A 1 -19.61 -17.22 51.43
C MET A 1 -20.27 -15.85 51.45
N GLU A 2 -19.85 -14.95 50.57
CA GLU A 2 -20.35 -13.57 50.53
C GLU A 2 -21.76 -13.57 49.91
N GLN A 3 -22.78 -13.17 50.68
CA GLN A 3 -24.16 -13.17 50.20
C GLN A 3 -24.40 -12.03 49.21
N ILE A 4 -24.74 -12.39 47.97
CA ILE A 4 -25.20 -11.46 46.94
C ILE A 4 -26.60 -10.99 47.31
N THR A 5 -26.74 -9.73 47.70
CA THR A 5 -28.05 -9.12 47.98
C THR A 5 -28.74 -8.70 46.69
N ARG A 6 -30.09 -8.65 46.70
CA ARG A 6 -30.93 -8.27 45.53
C ARG A 6 -30.51 -6.95 44.85
N ARG A 7 -29.93 -6.01 45.61
CA ARG A 7 -29.38 -4.75 45.08
C ARG A 7 -28.08 -4.93 44.27
N LYS A 8 -27.20 -5.85 44.67
CA LYS A 8 -25.98 -6.20 43.91
C LYS A 8 -26.32 -6.94 42.61
N GLY A 9 -27.38 -7.77 42.62
CA GLY A 9 -27.87 -8.46 41.41
C GLY A 9 -28.46 -7.52 40.35
N LEU A 10 -29.20 -6.48 40.76
CA LEU A 10 -29.78 -5.51 39.83
C LEU A 10 -28.70 -4.61 39.18
N ALA A 11 -27.66 -4.23 39.93
CA ALA A 11 -26.55 -3.43 39.41
C ALA A 11 -25.72 -4.20 38.35
N MET A 12 -25.50 -5.51 38.54
CA MET A 12 -24.80 -6.36 37.56
C MET A 12 -25.59 -6.56 36.26
N ALA A 13 -26.92 -6.66 36.33
CA ALA A 13 -27.77 -6.80 35.14
C ALA A 13 -27.82 -5.51 34.29
N VAL A 14 -27.80 -4.34 34.92
CA VAL A 14 -27.79 -3.03 34.22
C VAL A 14 -26.44 -2.77 33.54
N ILE A 15 -25.32 -3.11 34.20
CA ILE A 15 -23.98 -2.95 33.62
C ILE A 15 -23.76 -3.93 32.45
N GLY A 16 -24.19 -5.19 32.59
CA GLY A 16 -24.12 -6.18 31.51
C GLY A 16 -24.98 -5.80 30.29
N GLY A 17 -26.19 -5.30 30.51
CA GLY A 17 -27.09 -4.85 29.44
C GLY A 17 -26.55 -3.62 28.69
N ALA A 18 -25.97 -2.65 29.41
CA ALA A 18 -25.37 -1.46 28.80
C ALA A 18 -24.12 -1.80 27.97
N ALA A 19 -23.28 -2.72 28.43
CA ALA A 19 -22.09 -3.17 27.70
C ALA A 19 -22.45 -3.94 26.41
N VAL A 20 -23.49 -4.79 26.44
CA VAL A 20 -23.97 -5.52 25.26
C VAL A 20 -24.63 -4.58 24.24
N MET A 21 -25.40 -3.59 24.71
CA MET A 21 -26.02 -2.57 23.85
C MET A 21 -24.97 -1.67 23.19
N ALA A 22 -23.95 -1.23 23.93
CA ALA A 22 -22.84 -0.43 23.39
C ALA A 22 -22.01 -1.21 22.36
N ALA A 23 -21.73 -2.50 22.61
CA ALA A 23 -21.04 -3.36 21.66
C ALA A 23 -21.88 -3.65 20.40
N GLY A 24 -23.21 -3.79 20.55
CA GLY A 24 -24.14 -3.95 19.43
C GLY A 24 -24.25 -2.69 18.56
N GLN A 25 -24.28 -1.52 19.17
CA GLN A 25 -24.29 -0.23 18.46
C GLN A 25 -22.96 0.04 17.74
N ALA A 26 -21.81 -0.26 18.37
CA ALA A 26 -20.51 -0.13 17.73
C ALA A 26 -20.39 -0.99 16.46
N ARG A 27 -20.81 -2.26 16.53
CA ARG A 27 -20.83 -3.17 15.37
C ARG A 27 -21.82 -2.75 14.28
N ALA A 28 -22.96 -2.17 14.65
CA ALA A 28 -23.93 -1.68 13.68
C ALA A 28 -23.43 -0.42 12.95
N VAL A 29 -22.70 0.48 13.63
CA VAL A 29 -22.07 1.65 13.00
C VAL A 29 -20.92 1.23 12.08
N GLU A 30 -20.13 0.25 12.47
CA GLU A 30 -19.04 -0.33 11.67
C GLU A 30 -19.54 -1.10 10.45
N ALA A 31 -20.67 -1.82 10.57
CA ALA A 31 -21.33 -2.47 9.44
C ALA A 31 -22.06 -1.48 8.52
N ALA A 32 -22.62 -0.39 9.06
CA ALA A 32 -23.29 0.64 8.28
C ALA A 32 -22.30 1.46 7.44
N SER A 33 -21.12 1.79 7.97
CA SER A 33 -20.07 2.48 7.22
C SER A 33 -19.53 1.63 6.07
N ASP A 34 -19.44 0.31 6.25
CA ASP A 34 -18.98 -0.60 5.20
C ASP A 34 -19.96 -0.68 4.03
N SER A 35 -21.27 -0.44 4.22
CA SER A 35 -22.27 -0.44 3.14
C SER A 35 -22.27 0.80 2.24
N GLN A 36 -21.51 1.84 2.59
CA GLN A 36 -21.46 3.12 1.86
C GLN A 36 -20.06 3.55 1.38
N SER A 37 -19.00 2.80 1.71
CA SER A 37 -17.64 3.13 1.24
C SER A 37 -17.50 3.02 -0.28
N LEU A 38 -16.57 3.79 -0.87
CA LEU A 38 -16.26 3.65 -2.30
C LEU A 38 -15.84 2.21 -2.65
N ALA A 39 -15.09 1.54 -1.77
CA ALA A 39 -14.68 0.16 -1.94
C ALA A 39 -15.86 -0.82 -1.96
N SER A 40 -16.86 -0.66 -1.08
CA SER A 40 -18.03 -1.53 -1.07
C SER A 40 -18.95 -1.28 -2.27
N LEU A 41 -19.14 -0.02 -2.65
CA LEU A 41 -19.87 0.35 -3.86
C LEU A 41 -19.21 -0.24 -5.12
N ALA A 42 -17.88 -0.25 -5.19
CA ALA A 42 -17.14 -0.88 -6.28
C ALA A 42 -17.35 -2.41 -6.29
N ARG A 43 -17.26 -3.08 -5.13
CA ARG A 43 -17.48 -4.53 -5.00
C ARG A 43 -18.92 -4.94 -5.32
N ALA A 44 -19.91 -4.14 -4.93
CA ALA A 44 -21.31 -4.36 -5.27
C ALA A 44 -21.57 -4.35 -6.79
N LYS A 45 -20.71 -3.68 -7.56
CA LYS A 45 -20.71 -3.68 -9.03
C LYS A 45 -19.84 -4.78 -9.65
N GLY A 46 -19.29 -5.69 -8.86
CA GLY A 46 -18.42 -6.76 -9.34
C GLY A 46 -16.98 -6.36 -9.62
N LEU A 47 -16.54 -5.17 -9.19
CA LEU A 47 -15.13 -4.74 -9.30
C LEU A 47 -14.31 -5.30 -8.13
N THR A 48 -12.99 -5.44 -8.32
CA THR A 48 -12.06 -5.88 -7.26
C THR A 48 -12.07 -4.96 -6.04
N GLY A 49 -12.37 -3.67 -6.23
CA GLY A 49 -12.38 -2.69 -5.15
C GLY A 49 -12.16 -1.26 -5.63
N PHE A 50 -11.94 -0.38 -4.67
CA PHE A 50 -11.54 1.01 -4.86
C PHE A 50 -10.23 1.25 -4.12
N GLY A 51 -9.34 2.04 -4.72
CA GLY A 51 -8.01 2.27 -4.18
C GLY A 51 -7.52 3.68 -4.39
N ASN A 52 -6.51 4.02 -3.61
CA ASN A 52 -5.86 5.31 -3.66
C ASN A 52 -4.36 5.17 -3.39
N ALA A 53 -3.57 6.05 -3.99
CA ALA A 53 -2.14 6.12 -3.74
C ALA A 53 -1.85 7.05 -2.56
N ILE A 54 -1.01 6.61 -1.64
CA ILE A 54 -0.48 7.45 -0.56
C ILE A 54 0.99 7.12 -0.34
N GLY A 55 1.76 8.10 0.12
CA GLY A 55 3.17 7.95 0.41
C GLY A 55 3.72 9.07 1.29
N GLY A 56 5.04 9.20 1.27
CA GLY A 56 5.84 10.11 2.09
C GLY A 56 6.02 9.62 3.52
N VAL A 57 6.30 8.33 3.71
CA VAL A 57 6.58 7.77 5.05
C VAL A 57 7.66 8.57 5.76
N GLY A 58 7.33 9.12 6.94
CA GLY A 58 8.26 9.94 7.75
C GLY A 58 8.49 11.36 7.23
N SER A 59 7.87 11.76 6.12
CA SER A 59 7.94 13.14 5.60
C SER A 59 6.81 14.00 6.20
N PRO A 60 7.13 15.10 6.90
CA PRO A 60 6.10 16.02 7.40
C PRO A 60 5.21 16.55 6.27
N GLY A 61 3.90 16.59 6.50
CA GLY A 61 2.91 17.07 5.52
C GLY A 61 2.59 16.11 4.38
N SER A 62 3.16 14.90 4.36
CA SER A 62 2.79 13.88 3.38
C SER A 62 1.43 13.25 3.70
N ALA A 63 0.81 12.64 2.67
CA ALA A 63 -0.47 11.97 2.82
C ALA A 63 -0.42 10.82 3.84
N PHE A 64 0.67 10.06 3.91
CA PHE A 64 0.77 8.97 4.90
C PHE A 64 1.00 9.50 6.33
N ASN A 65 1.67 10.64 6.50
CA ASN A 65 1.90 11.20 7.83
C ASN A 65 0.67 11.97 8.36
N ASP A 66 -0.24 12.38 7.47
CA ASP A 66 -1.51 13.00 7.85
C ASP A 66 -2.53 11.97 8.38
N LEU A 67 -3.12 12.27 9.55
CA LEU A 67 -4.10 11.38 10.17
C LEU A 67 -5.44 11.37 9.43
N GLY A 68 -5.87 12.52 8.90
CA GLY A 68 -7.13 12.64 8.17
C GLY A 68 -7.10 11.85 6.85
N ALA A 69 -6.01 11.97 6.10
CA ALA A 69 -5.78 11.23 4.87
C ALA A 69 -5.78 9.71 5.13
N ARG A 70 -5.10 9.23 6.18
CA ARG A 70 -5.14 7.82 6.57
C ARG A 70 -6.55 7.37 6.97
N GLN A 71 -7.31 8.18 7.70
CA GLN A 71 -8.69 7.83 8.04
C GLN A 71 -9.60 7.74 6.82
N ILE A 72 -9.44 8.64 5.84
CA ILE A 72 -10.18 8.57 4.58
C ILE A 72 -9.77 7.32 3.79
N GLN A 73 -8.47 7.01 3.73
CA GLN A 73 -7.97 5.79 3.08
C GLN A 73 -8.61 4.53 3.71
N LEU A 74 -8.61 4.43 5.04
CA LEU A 74 -9.20 3.31 5.77
C LEU A 74 -10.71 3.17 5.54
N ARG A 75 -11.42 4.30 5.48
CA ARG A 75 -12.87 4.31 5.30
C ARG A 75 -13.28 3.98 3.87
N GLU A 76 -12.58 4.49 2.86
CA GLU A 76 -13.05 4.48 1.48
C GLU A 76 -12.38 3.43 0.59
N CYS A 77 -11.19 2.95 0.95
CA CYS A 77 -10.37 2.14 0.06
C CYS A 77 -10.12 0.74 0.62
N ASN A 78 -10.02 -0.25 -0.27
CA ASN A 78 -9.52 -1.60 0.04
C ASN A 78 -8.26 -1.97 -0.77
N ILE A 79 -7.72 -1.01 -1.52
CA ILE A 79 -6.48 -1.15 -2.28
C ILE A 79 -5.59 0.06 -1.99
N LEU A 80 -4.33 -0.18 -1.64
CA LEU A 80 -3.30 0.83 -1.47
C LEU A 80 -2.25 0.73 -2.59
N VAL A 81 -1.77 1.88 -3.05
CA VAL A 81 -0.61 1.97 -3.94
C VAL A 81 0.45 2.84 -3.24
N PRO A 82 1.63 2.30 -2.92
CA PRO A 82 2.74 3.13 -2.44
C PRO A 82 3.11 4.14 -3.52
N GLU A 83 2.95 5.43 -3.25
CA GLU A 83 3.04 6.47 -4.27
C GLU A 83 4.45 6.53 -4.89
N ASN A 84 5.49 6.38 -4.06
CA ASN A 84 6.89 6.48 -4.49
C ASN A 84 7.79 5.40 -3.89
N GLU A 85 7.37 4.78 -2.80
CA GLU A 85 8.22 3.96 -1.93
C GLU A 85 8.66 2.65 -2.58
N LEU A 86 7.94 2.18 -3.61
CA LEU A 86 8.31 1.01 -4.40
C LEU A 86 9.05 1.35 -5.69
N LYS A 87 9.21 2.62 -6.06
CA LYS A 87 9.93 3.03 -7.26
C LYS A 87 11.42 2.76 -7.10
N TRP A 88 12.11 2.52 -8.21
CA TRP A 88 13.55 2.21 -8.24
C TRP A 88 14.39 3.22 -7.44
N THR A 89 14.10 4.51 -7.56
CA THR A 89 14.75 5.61 -6.81
C THR A 89 14.67 5.43 -5.29
N ALA A 90 13.52 4.99 -4.78
CA ALA A 90 13.32 4.75 -3.35
C ALA A 90 13.98 3.44 -2.91
N VAL A 91 13.75 2.35 -3.65
CA VAL A 91 14.15 1.01 -3.21
C VAL A 91 15.61 0.67 -3.49
N ARG A 92 16.27 1.36 -4.43
CA ARG A 92 17.67 1.10 -4.82
C ARG A 92 18.43 2.42 -5.00
N PRO A 93 18.80 3.09 -3.89
CA PRO A 93 19.42 4.42 -3.91
C PRO A 93 20.82 4.44 -4.53
N ASN A 94 21.50 3.30 -4.62
CA ASN A 94 22.78 3.14 -5.29
C ASN A 94 22.87 1.74 -5.93
N PRO A 95 23.91 1.44 -6.75
CA PRO A 95 24.00 0.15 -7.45
C PRO A 95 24.03 -1.09 -6.54
N LYS A 96 24.50 -0.97 -5.30
CA LYS A 96 24.78 -2.09 -4.40
C LYS A 96 23.67 -2.32 -3.37
N ASP A 97 23.08 -1.24 -2.87
CA ASP A 97 22.20 -1.30 -1.71
C ASP A 97 20.72 -1.18 -2.07
N PHE A 98 19.87 -1.82 -1.26
CA PHE A 98 18.43 -1.65 -1.30
C PHE A 98 17.94 -0.99 -0.01
N ASN A 99 16.93 -0.12 -0.12
CA ASN A 99 16.25 0.50 1.00
C ASN A 99 14.75 0.22 0.93
N PHE A 100 14.27 -0.68 1.79
CA PHE A 100 12.85 -1.06 1.79
C PHE A 100 12.01 -0.36 2.86
N TYR A 101 12.61 0.48 3.71
CA TYR A 101 11.93 1.01 4.90
C TYR A 101 10.57 1.66 4.59
N GLY A 102 10.52 2.60 3.63
CA GLY A 102 9.27 3.29 3.31
C GLY A 102 8.22 2.33 2.74
N ALA A 103 8.63 1.38 1.90
CA ALA A 103 7.71 0.43 1.31
C ALA A 103 7.22 -0.60 2.33
N ASP A 104 8.09 -1.10 3.21
CA ASP A 104 7.72 -2.01 4.29
C ASP A 104 6.67 -1.38 5.19
N VAL A 105 6.85 -0.12 5.61
CA VAL A 105 5.88 0.59 6.44
C VAL A 105 4.50 0.64 5.78
N LEU A 106 4.42 0.94 4.48
CA LEU A 106 3.15 0.98 3.77
C LEU A 106 2.54 -0.40 3.54
N VAL A 107 3.38 -1.40 3.24
CA VAL A 107 2.93 -2.78 3.03
C VAL A 107 2.39 -3.37 4.33
N ASP A 108 3.14 -3.23 5.42
CA ASP A 108 2.73 -3.65 6.76
C ASP A 108 1.43 -2.96 7.18
N TRP A 109 1.33 -1.63 6.97
CA TRP A 109 0.13 -0.87 7.31
C TRP A 109 -1.08 -1.31 6.47
N ALA A 110 -0.92 -1.55 5.17
CA ALA A 110 -2.00 -2.04 4.33
C ALA A 110 -2.50 -3.43 4.77
N GLU A 111 -1.58 -4.36 5.06
CA GLU A 111 -1.93 -5.71 5.53
C GLU A 111 -2.65 -5.70 6.87
N GLN A 112 -2.16 -4.89 7.83
CA GLN A 112 -2.81 -4.72 9.14
C GLN A 112 -4.25 -4.21 9.03
N ASN A 113 -4.56 -3.47 7.96
CA ASN A 113 -5.87 -2.90 7.71
C ASN A 113 -6.64 -3.66 6.60
N GLY A 114 -6.22 -4.87 6.24
CA GLY A 114 -6.93 -5.73 5.29
C GLY A 114 -6.98 -5.19 3.86
N MET A 115 -6.08 -4.27 3.49
CA MET A 115 -5.99 -3.73 2.14
C MET A 115 -5.09 -4.58 1.25
N LYS A 116 -5.48 -4.73 -0.01
CA LYS A 116 -4.59 -5.26 -1.05
C LYS A 116 -3.62 -4.18 -1.49
N ILE A 117 -2.47 -4.57 -2.03
CA ILE A 117 -1.48 -3.62 -2.51
C ILE A 117 -1.26 -3.80 -4.01
N ARG A 118 -1.28 -2.71 -4.78
CA ARG A 118 -0.72 -2.71 -6.13
C ARG A 118 0.68 -2.13 -6.07
N GLY A 119 1.67 -2.94 -6.43
CA GLY A 119 3.06 -2.52 -6.48
C GLY A 119 3.30 -1.64 -7.71
N HIS A 120 3.68 -0.40 -7.48
CA HIS A 120 3.98 0.57 -8.52
C HIS A 120 5.37 1.18 -8.25
N ASN A 121 6.40 0.85 -9.01
CA ASN A 121 6.51 -0.06 -10.16
C ASN A 121 7.93 -0.66 -10.17
N LEU A 122 8.19 -1.67 -10.99
CA LEU A 122 9.52 -2.33 -11.02
C LEU A 122 10.49 -1.71 -12.02
N LEU A 123 10.00 -1.28 -13.18
CA LEU A 123 10.78 -0.58 -14.18
C LEU A 123 9.93 0.54 -14.78
N TRP A 124 10.37 1.77 -14.62
CA TRP A 124 9.78 2.91 -15.31
C TRP A 124 10.67 3.32 -16.47
N LEU A 125 10.15 3.28 -17.69
CA LEU A 125 10.93 3.54 -18.90
C LEU A 125 11.00 5.04 -19.21
N ARG A 126 11.35 5.81 -18.17
CA ARG A 126 11.39 7.27 -18.11
C ARG A 126 12.66 7.69 -17.34
N PRO A 127 13.69 8.22 -18.01
CA PRO A 127 14.97 8.57 -17.36
C PRO A 127 14.83 9.57 -16.21
N ASP A 128 13.86 10.49 -16.29
CA ASP A 128 13.53 11.48 -15.25
C ASP A 128 12.96 10.85 -13.96
N ARG A 129 12.65 9.55 -13.99
CA ARG A 129 12.10 8.81 -12.84
C ARG A 129 13.03 7.70 -12.33
N ASN A 130 14.18 7.53 -12.98
CA ASN A 130 15.23 6.60 -12.57
C ASN A 130 16.20 7.26 -11.58
N PRO A 131 16.92 6.47 -10.76
CA PRO A 131 17.99 7.01 -9.95
C PRO A 131 19.10 7.61 -10.80
N ASP A 132 19.71 8.70 -10.34
CA ASP A 132 20.82 9.36 -11.03
C ASP A 132 21.99 8.41 -11.30
N TRP A 133 22.28 7.49 -10.38
CA TRP A 133 23.34 6.51 -10.56
C TRP A 133 23.08 5.57 -11.73
N LEU A 134 21.81 5.26 -12.02
CA LEU A 134 21.44 4.36 -13.11
C LEU A 134 21.62 5.05 -14.45
N ASN A 135 21.21 6.32 -14.53
CA ASN A 135 21.40 7.17 -15.71
C ASN A 135 22.89 7.39 -16.04
N ASN A 136 23.76 7.35 -15.02
CA ASN A 136 25.21 7.52 -15.16
C ASN A 136 25.99 6.19 -15.02
N TYR A 137 25.31 5.05 -15.06
CA TYR A 137 25.93 3.76 -14.81
C TYR A 137 26.85 3.34 -15.96
N ASN A 138 28.07 2.87 -15.63
CA ASN A 138 28.96 2.30 -16.63
C ASN A 138 28.61 0.83 -16.89
N PHE A 139 27.90 0.58 -17.99
CA PHE A 139 27.52 -0.77 -18.41
C PHE A 139 28.66 -1.60 -19.04
N GLY A 140 29.86 -1.04 -19.12
CA GLY A 140 31.07 -1.74 -19.55
C GLY A 140 31.05 -2.21 -21.02
N ALA A 141 31.87 -3.21 -21.33
CA ALA A 141 32.09 -3.68 -22.69
C ALA A 141 30.91 -4.46 -23.30
N ARG A 142 29.94 -4.90 -22.48
CA ARG A 142 28.75 -5.67 -22.91
C ARG A 142 27.48 -5.05 -22.31
N PRO A 143 27.08 -3.86 -22.77
CA PRO A 143 26.10 -3.06 -22.06
C PRO A 143 24.72 -3.71 -21.95
N GLY A 144 24.26 -4.41 -22.98
CA GLY A 144 22.98 -5.13 -22.93
C GLY A 144 22.94 -6.25 -21.88
N ALA A 145 24.02 -7.03 -21.78
CA ALA A 145 24.11 -8.11 -20.79
C ALA A 145 24.18 -7.57 -19.35
N GLU A 146 24.88 -6.45 -19.15
CA GLU A 146 24.97 -5.82 -17.84
C GLU A 146 23.65 -5.15 -17.42
N ALA A 147 22.96 -4.50 -18.35
CA ALA A 147 21.62 -3.96 -18.12
C ALA A 147 20.61 -5.07 -17.78
N GLU A 148 20.64 -6.18 -18.50
CA GLU A 148 19.81 -7.36 -18.19
C GLU A 148 20.13 -7.92 -16.80
N ARG A 149 21.42 -8.07 -16.45
CA ARG A 149 21.84 -8.54 -15.13
C ARG A 149 21.30 -7.64 -14.02
N LEU A 150 21.48 -6.33 -14.15
CA LEU A 150 21.01 -5.34 -13.17
C LEU A 150 19.49 -5.33 -13.01
N LEU A 151 18.76 -5.39 -14.13
CA LEU A 151 17.29 -5.42 -14.12
C LEU A 151 16.77 -6.73 -13.48
N ARG A 152 17.36 -7.87 -13.83
CA ARG A 152 17.01 -9.16 -13.23
C ARG A 152 17.27 -9.16 -11.72
N GLU A 153 18.41 -8.63 -11.29
CA GLU A 153 18.75 -8.46 -9.88
C GLU A 153 17.71 -7.59 -9.16
N HIS A 154 17.38 -6.43 -9.72
CA HIS A 154 16.38 -5.52 -9.16
C HIS A 154 15.01 -6.18 -9.01
N VAL A 155 14.44 -6.66 -10.12
CA VAL A 155 13.11 -7.28 -10.17
C VAL A 155 13.04 -8.49 -9.24
N THR A 156 14.04 -9.37 -9.29
CA THR A 156 14.06 -10.57 -8.45
C THR A 156 14.12 -10.22 -6.98
N THR A 157 14.93 -9.23 -6.60
CA THR A 157 15.09 -8.83 -5.18
C THR A 157 13.80 -8.23 -4.63
N VAL A 158 13.19 -7.30 -5.35
CA VAL A 158 11.93 -6.65 -4.94
C VAL A 158 10.78 -7.65 -4.90
N CYS A 159 10.59 -8.47 -5.95
CA CYS A 159 9.51 -9.45 -5.99
C CYS A 159 9.68 -10.56 -4.94
N ARG A 160 10.91 -11.05 -4.69
CA ARG A 160 11.13 -12.07 -3.64
C ARG A 160 10.85 -11.53 -2.24
N ARG A 161 11.19 -10.27 -1.98
CA ARG A 161 10.92 -9.65 -0.67
C ARG A 161 9.44 -9.66 -0.35
N TYR A 162 8.60 -9.23 -1.29
CA TYR A 162 7.18 -9.07 -1.02
C TYR A 162 6.34 -10.30 -1.36
N GLY A 163 6.75 -11.16 -2.29
CA GLY A 163 6.00 -12.37 -2.64
C GLY A 163 4.50 -12.09 -2.84
N ASN A 164 3.66 -12.81 -2.10
CA ASN A 164 2.20 -12.70 -2.16
C ASN A 164 1.62 -11.48 -1.42
N ARG A 165 2.45 -10.69 -0.73
CA ARG A 165 2.02 -9.47 -0.02
C ARG A 165 1.55 -8.38 -0.99
N ILE A 166 2.09 -8.39 -2.21
CA ILE A 166 1.64 -7.51 -3.30
C ILE A 166 0.66 -8.27 -4.18
N PHE A 167 -0.53 -7.72 -4.35
CA PHE A 167 -1.61 -8.34 -5.11
C PHE A 167 -1.37 -8.29 -6.63
N THR A 168 -0.86 -7.17 -7.14
CA THR A 168 -0.51 -7.00 -8.56
C THR A 168 0.68 -6.06 -8.70
N TRP A 169 1.48 -6.24 -9.76
CA TRP A 169 2.60 -5.35 -10.08
C TRP A 169 2.38 -4.61 -11.39
N ASP A 170 2.69 -3.32 -11.38
CA ASP A 170 3.05 -2.58 -12.58
C ASP A 170 4.52 -2.92 -12.89
N VAL A 171 4.76 -3.92 -13.74
CA VAL A 171 6.11 -4.44 -14.01
C VAL A 171 6.92 -3.46 -14.86
N ALA A 172 6.35 -3.03 -15.99
CA ALA A 172 6.92 -2.05 -16.89
C ALA A 172 5.95 -0.87 -17.01
N ASN A 173 6.37 0.31 -16.58
CA ASN A 173 5.56 1.50 -16.59
C ASN A 173 5.96 2.43 -17.75
N GLU A 174 4.97 2.91 -18.49
CA GLU A 174 5.10 3.90 -19.57
C GLU A 174 6.16 3.54 -20.63
N ALA A 175 6.12 2.30 -21.13
CA ALA A 175 7.03 1.85 -22.19
C ALA A 175 6.78 2.49 -23.56
N ILE A 176 5.62 3.13 -23.76
CA ILE A 176 5.17 3.72 -25.02
C ILE A 176 5.03 5.23 -24.85
N ASP A 177 5.62 5.98 -25.77
CA ASP A 177 5.46 7.42 -25.86
C ASP A 177 4.05 7.75 -26.37
N PRO A 178 3.24 8.54 -25.64
CA PRO A 178 1.86 8.79 -26.00
C PRO A 178 1.69 9.71 -27.22
N ALA A 179 2.69 10.52 -27.57
CA ALA A 179 2.64 11.42 -28.72
C ALA A 179 2.97 10.69 -30.03
N THR A 180 3.86 9.70 -29.97
CA THR A 180 4.38 9.01 -31.15
C THR A 180 3.89 7.58 -31.31
N GLY A 181 3.40 6.95 -30.23
CA GLY A 181 3.06 5.52 -30.19
C GLY A 181 4.28 4.59 -30.28
N GLY A 182 5.50 5.13 -30.34
CA GLY A 182 6.75 4.38 -30.33
C GLY A 182 7.22 4.05 -28.92
N MET A 183 8.34 3.35 -28.79
CA MET A 183 8.95 3.08 -27.48
C MET A 183 9.39 4.39 -26.83
N ALA A 184 9.13 4.55 -25.52
CA ALA A 184 9.42 5.77 -24.75
C ALA A 184 10.93 6.03 -24.51
N PHE A 185 11.77 5.08 -24.90
CA PHE A 185 13.22 5.10 -24.73
C PHE A 185 13.85 5.03 -26.12
N LYS A 186 14.83 5.91 -26.35
CA LYS A 186 15.63 6.00 -27.56
C LYS A 186 17.07 5.61 -27.26
#